data_AF-A0A7C4AK00-F1
#
_entry.id   AF-A0A7C4AK00-F1
#
_cell.length_a   1.000
_cell.length_b   1.000
_cell.length_c   1.000
_cell.angle_alpha   90.00
_cell.angle_beta   90.00
_cell.angle_gamma   90.00
#
_symmetry.space_group_name_H-M   'P 1'
#
loop_
_entity.id
_entity.type
_entity.pdbx_description
1 polymer ?
#
loop_
_entity_poly.entity_id
_entity_poly.type
_entity_poly.pdbx_seq_one_letter_code
_entity_poly.pdbx_strand_id
1 'polypeptide(L)'
;MKKYLIFIIVTFFLFSCGGKKKIKPYSEEYTYTIEAFKVVEEIRQAYQNKDNSGIRKNCSESAYREIIASVHPFDRAELDFTPVLGEMEGGIFRLYVSWNGKWIYSEKETEERGLAVFLIKGNPPKVEKILRGNPFRYPD
;
A
#
# COMPACT_ATOMS: atom_id res chain seq x y z
N MET A 1 60.62 -12.21 18.26
CA MET A 1 60.01 -12.25 16.90
C MET A 1 58.60 -12.85 16.87
N LYS A 2 58.31 -13.93 17.62
CA LYS A 2 56.96 -14.58 17.68
C LYS A 2 55.80 -13.66 18.14
N LYS A 3 56.07 -12.69 19.04
CA LYS A 3 55.05 -11.77 19.58
C LYS A 3 54.56 -10.73 18.57
N TYR A 4 55.41 -10.31 17.62
CA TYR A 4 55.04 -9.36 16.57
C TYR A 4 54.19 -10.00 15.47
N LEU A 5 54.39 -11.30 15.21
CA LEU A 5 53.58 -12.07 14.26
C LEU A 5 52.12 -12.18 14.71
N ILE A 6 51.89 -12.40 16.01
CA ILE A 6 50.54 -12.46 16.59
C ILE A 6 49.83 -11.12 16.46
N PHE A 7 50.56 -10.01 16.66
CA PHE A 7 49.98 -8.68 16.55
C PHE A 7 49.49 -8.38 15.14
N ILE A 8 50.28 -8.75 14.11
CA ILE A 8 49.93 -8.55 12.68
C ILE A 8 48.71 -9.38 12.27
N ILE A 9 48.59 -10.62 12.77
CA ILE A 9 47.44 -11.49 12.47
C ILE A 9 46.15 -10.91 13.07
N VAL A 10 46.22 -10.40 14.31
CA VAL A 10 45.05 -9.81 14.99
C VAL A 10 44.60 -8.52 14.30
N THR A 11 45.51 -7.65 13.84
CA THR A 11 45.11 -6.46 13.08
C THR A 11 44.49 -6.81 11.74
N PHE A 12 44.95 -7.86 11.05
CA PHE A 12 44.39 -8.26 9.75
C PHE A 12 42.95 -8.77 9.86
N PHE A 13 42.60 -9.46 10.96
CA PHE A 13 41.21 -9.91 11.20
C PHE A 13 40.25 -8.77 11.54
N LEU A 14 40.72 -7.66 12.14
CA LEU A 14 39.87 -6.52 12.48
C LEU A 14 39.44 -5.69 11.24
N PHE A 15 40.21 -5.71 10.16
CA PHE A 15 39.85 -5.01 8.92
C PHE A 15 39.04 -5.87 7.92
N SER A 16 38.87 -7.17 8.17
CA SER A 16 38.17 -8.10 7.26
C SER A 16 36.64 -8.08 7.38
N CYS A 17 36.08 -7.49 8.45
CA CYS A 17 34.63 -7.48 8.71
C CYS A 17 33.91 -6.20 8.26
N GLY A 18 34.53 -5.38 7.39
CA GLY A 18 34.02 -4.05 7.00
C GLY A 18 33.46 -3.93 5.59
N GLY A 19 33.29 -5.04 4.84
CA GLY A 19 32.69 -4.99 3.51
C GLY A 19 31.22 -4.56 3.62
N LYS A 20 30.90 -3.32 3.24
CA LYS A 20 29.50 -2.84 3.11
C LYS A 20 28.74 -3.86 2.27
N LYS A 21 27.90 -4.66 2.93
CA LYS A 21 27.07 -5.68 2.30
C LYS A 21 26.26 -4.94 1.24
N LYS A 22 26.57 -5.14 -0.05
CA LYS A 22 25.79 -4.58 -1.15
C LYS A 22 24.41 -5.24 -1.06
N ILE A 23 23.47 -4.55 -0.42
CA ILE A 23 22.07 -4.97 -0.36
C ILE A 23 21.62 -5.02 -1.82
N LYS A 24 21.10 -6.17 -2.26
CA LYS A 24 20.56 -6.29 -3.61
C LYS A 24 19.48 -5.22 -3.76
N PRO A 25 19.50 -4.42 -4.84
CA PRO A 25 18.39 -3.51 -5.10
C PRO A 25 17.10 -4.33 -5.17
N TYR A 26 16.01 -3.77 -4.65
CA TYR A 26 14.70 -4.39 -4.78
C TYR A 26 14.39 -4.62 -6.26
N SER A 27 13.61 -5.66 -6.56
CA SER A 27 13.07 -5.82 -7.91
C SER A 27 12.15 -4.64 -8.24
N GLU A 28 12.01 -4.35 -9.54
CA GLU A 28 11.08 -3.33 -10.02
C GLU A 28 9.65 -3.66 -9.57
N GLU A 29 9.26 -4.93 -9.63
CA GLU A 29 7.97 -5.43 -9.17
C GLU A 29 7.73 -5.18 -7.67
N TYR A 30 8.73 -5.41 -6.83
CA TYR A 30 8.63 -5.13 -5.40
C TYR A 30 8.45 -3.63 -5.15
N THR A 31 9.27 -2.81 -5.82
CA THR A 31 9.19 -1.34 -5.71
C THR A 31 7.81 -0.85 -6.14
N TYR A 32 7.32 -1.32 -7.29
CA TYR A 32 5.99 -0.96 -7.80
C TYR A 32 4.88 -1.40 -6.84
N THR A 33 5.00 -2.57 -6.21
CA THR A 33 4.03 -3.06 -5.22
C THR A 33 3.94 -2.13 -4.01
N ILE A 34 5.08 -1.67 -3.50
CA ILE A 34 5.13 -0.72 -2.36
C ILE A 34 4.50 0.62 -2.75
N GLU A 35 4.81 1.15 -3.93
CA GLU A 35 4.23 2.41 -4.42
C GLU A 35 2.73 2.29 -4.68
N ALA A 36 2.30 1.19 -5.30
CA ALA A 36 0.90 0.88 -5.54
C ALA A 36 0.10 0.79 -4.23
N PHE A 37 0.64 0.10 -3.22
CA PHE A 37 -0.01 0.02 -1.91
C PHE A 37 -0.07 1.38 -1.21
N LYS A 38 0.99 2.19 -1.32
CA LYS A 38 0.99 3.57 -0.82
C LYS A 38 -0.15 4.40 -1.42
N VAL A 39 -0.37 4.31 -2.73
CA VAL A 39 -1.47 5.02 -3.42
C VAL A 39 -2.84 4.61 -2.88
N VAL A 40 -3.06 3.30 -2.68
CA VAL A 40 -4.31 2.78 -2.10
C VAL A 40 -4.50 3.25 -0.65
N GLU A 41 -3.43 3.29 0.13
CA GLU A 41 -3.43 3.78 1.51
C GLU A 41 -3.71 5.29 1.60
N GLU A 42 -3.17 6.08 0.68
CA GLU A 42 -3.48 7.52 0.59
C GLU A 42 -4.96 7.75 0.25
N ILE A 43 -5.55 6.92 -0.63
CA ILE A 43 -7.00 6.97 -0.92
C ILE A 43 -7.80 6.61 0.34
N ARG A 44 -7.39 5.58 1.09
CA ARG A 44 -8.03 5.19 2.36
C ARG A 44 -8.06 6.35 3.35
N GLN A 45 -6.93 7.00 3.55
CA GLN A 45 -6.81 8.15 4.45
C GLN A 45 -7.67 9.33 3.97
N ALA A 46 -7.62 9.63 2.67
CA ALA A 46 -8.43 10.68 2.07
C ALA A 46 -9.94 10.42 2.25
N TYR A 47 -10.39 9.18 2.06
CA TYR A 47 -11.78 8.78 2.30
C TYR A 47 -12.21 9.04 3.76
N GLN A 48 -11.45 8.56 4.74
CA GLN A 48 -11.78 8.77 6.15
C GLN A 48 -11.81 10.26 6.54
N ASN A 49 -10.93 11.05 5.92
CA ASN A 49 -10.83 12.49 6.13
C ASN A 49 -11.81 13.30 5.27
N LYS A 50 -12.67 12.65 4.46
CA LYS A 50 -13.60 13.29 3.52
C LYS A 50 -12.89 14.23 2.53
N ASP A 51 -11.64 13.92 2.16
CA ASP A 51 -10.83 14.65 1.20
C ASP A 51 -10.98 14.09 -0.23
N ASN A 52 -11.95 14.63 -0.95
CA ASN A 52 -12.21 14.25 -2.34
C ASN A 52 -11.02 14.56 -3.27
N SER A 53 -10.21 15.57 -2.94
CA SER A 53 -9.06 15.96 -3.75
C SER A 53 -7.93 14.92 -3.66
N GLY A 54 -7.70 14.40 -2.46
CA GLY A 54 -6.77 13.30 -2.19
C GLY A 54 -7.16 12.01 -2.90
N ILE A 55 -8.45 11.66 -2.90
CA ILE A 55 -8.96 10.50 -3.66
C ILE A 55 -8.70 10.71 -5.16
N ARG A 56 -9.09 11.88 -5.69
CA ARG A 56 -8.97 12.17 -7.14
C ARG A 56 -7.54 12.16 -7.65
N LYS A 57 -6.58 12.66 -6.86
CA LYS A 57 -5.15 12.69 -7.22
C LYS A 57 -4.60 11.30 -7.51
N ASN A 58 -5.07 10.30 -6.76
CA ASN A 58 -4.58 8.93 -6.74
C ASN A 58 -5.38 7.96 -7.61
N CYS A 59 -6.42 8.45 -8.30
CA CYS A 59 -7.29 7.66 -9.16
C CYS A 59 -7.27 8.17 -10.61
N SER A 60 -7.72 7.32 -11.53
CA SER A 60 -8.30 7.77 -12.78
C SER A 60 -9.62 8.50 -12.52
N GLU A 61 -10.09 9.28 -13.49
CA GLU A 61 -11.36 9.99 -13.36
C GLU A 61 -12.56 9.01 -13.24
N SER A 62 -12.49 7.85 -13.89
CA SER A 62 -13.51 6.80 -13.79
C SER A 62 -13.55 6.17 -12.39
N ALA A 63 -12.40 5.75 -11.85
CA ALA A 63 -12.32 5.21 -10.49
C ALA A 63 -12.74 6.23 -9.43
N TYR A 64 -12.33 7.50 -9.58
CA TYR A 64 -12.76 8.57 -8.70
C TYR A 64 -14.29 8.68 -8.65
N ARG A 65 -14.96 8.71 -9.81
CA ARG A 65 -16.42 8.77 -9.88
C ARG A 65 -17.09 7.56 -9.26
N GLU A 66 -16.55 6.36 -9.48
CA GLU A 66 -17.05 5.12 -8.88
C GLU A 66 -16.99 5.16 -7.35
N ILE A 67 -15.86 5.63 -6.79
CA ILE A 67 -15.69 5.79 -5.34
C ILE A 67 -16.71 6.80 -4.81
N ILE A 68 -16.73 8.03 -5.35
CA ILE A 68 -17.61 9.10 -4.86
C ILE A 68 -19.09 8.72 -4.96
N ALA A 69 -19.50 8.05 -6.04
CA ALA A 69 -20.88 7.59 -6.21
C ALA A 69 -21.28 6.48 -5.23
N SER A 70 -20.31 5.79 -4.62
CA SER A 70 -20.56 4.72 -3.64
C SER A 70 -20.54 5.21 -2.19
N VAL A 71 -20.10 6.45 -1.95
CA VAL A 71 -20.00 7.02 -0.60
C VAL A 71 -21.38 7.42 -0.10
N HIS A 72 -21.82 6.82 1.00
CA HIS A 72 -22.97 7.29 1.76
C HIS A 72 -22.55 8.25 2.88
N PRO A 73 -23.47 9.06 3.43
CA PRO A 73 -23.19 9.90 4.58
C PRO A 73 -22.69 9.07 5.78
N PHE A 74 -21.59 9.52 6.40
CA PHE A 74 -21.09 9.00 7.66
C PHE A 74 -20.49 10.15 8.48
N ASP A 75 -20.53 10.04 9.80
CA ASP A 75 -19.88 10.97 10.72
C ASP A 75 -18.39 10.65 10.80
N ARG A 76 -18.07 9.36 11.01
CA ARG A 76 -16.72 8.80 11.07
C ARG A 76 -16.65 7.48 10.32
N ALA A 77 -15.52 7.22 9.67
CA ALA A 77 -15.19 5.93 9.11
C ALA A 77 -13.77 5.52 9.54
N GLU A 78 -13.62 4.26 9.89
CA GLU A 78 -12.36 3.61 10.25
C GLU A 78 -12.19 2.41 9.31
N LEU A 79 -11.30 2.54 8.33
CA LEU A 79 -10.91 1.51 7.37
C LEU A 79 -9.49 1.06 7.69
N ASP A 80 -9.23 -0.23 7.69
CA ASP A 80 -7.90 -0.80 7.81
C ASP A 80 -7.60 -1.72 6.63
N PHE A 81 -6.44 -1.55 6.01
CA PHE A 81 -6.04 -2.24 4.78
C PHE A 81 -4.81 -3.10 5.02
N THR A 82 -4.90 -4.38 4.66
CA THR A 82 -3.79 -5.34 4.69
C THR A 82 -3.49 -5.81 3.26
N PRO A 83 -2.28 -5.55 2.74
CA PRO A 83 -1.89 -6.04 1.42
C PRO A 83 -1.76 -7.57 1.46
N VAL A 84 -2.38 -8.24 0.49
CA VAL A 84 -2.38 -9.70 0.38
C VAL A 84 -1.43 -10.16 -0.71
N LEU A 85 -1.58 -9.58 -1.91
CA LEU A 85 -0.83 -9.99 -3.09
C LEU A 85 -0.77 -8.86 -4.12
N GLY A 86 0.36 -8.75 -4.81
CA GLY A 86 0.52 -7.91 -6.00
C GLY A 86 0.87 -8.79 -7.20
N GLU A 87 0.14 -8.65 -8.30
CA GLU A 87 0.37 -9.40 -9.53
C GLU A 87 0.45 -8.44 -10.73
N MET A 88 1.42 -8.65 -11.62
CA MET A 88 1.51 -7.90 -12.88
C MET A 88 1.20 -8.84 -14.05
N GLU A 89 0.18 -8.50 -14.83
CA GLU A 89 -0.21 -9.28 -16.01
C GLU A 89 -0.69 -8.35 -17.11
N GLY A 90 -0.16 -8.49 -18.33
CA GLY A 90 -0.61 -7.71 -19.49
C GLY A 90 -0.52 -6.19 -19.32
N GLY A 91 0.45 -5.70 -18.54
CA GLY A 91 0.62 -4.27 -18.26
C GLY A 91 -0.40 -3.68 -17.29
N ILE A 92 -1.17 -4.52 -16.59
CA ILE A 92 -2.07 -4.13 -15.50
C ILE A 92 -1.53 -4.72 -14.21
N PHE A 93 -1.37 -3.88 -13.20
CA PHE A 93 -1.03 -4.35 -11.86
C PHE A 93 -2.31 -4.57 -11.06
N ARG A 94 -2.43 -5.73 -10.43
CA ARG A 94 -3.53 -6.10 -9.53
C ARG A 94 -3.01 -6.15 -8.12
N LEU A 95 -3.56 -5.30 -7.27
CA LEU A 95 -3.25 -5.28 -5.85
C LEU A 95 -4.45 -5.78 -5.06
N TYR A 96 -4.29 -6.95 -4.44
CA TYR A 96 -5.29 -7.57 -3.57
C TYR A 96 -5.10 -7.04 -2.16
N VAL A 97 -6.17 -6.48 -1.59
CA VAL A 97 -6.16 -5.87 -0.27
C VAL A 97 -7.32 -6.42 0.53
N SER A 98 -7.01 -7.10 1.63
CA SER A 98 -8.00 -7.43 2.65
C SER A 98 -8.30 -6.16 3.42
N TRP A 99 -9.57 -5.92 3.73
CA TRP A 99 -9.97 -4.73 4.45
C TRP A 99 -11.00 -5.03 5.53
N ASN A 100 -10.96 -4.24 6.60
CA ASN A 100 -12.01 -4.14 7.59
C ASN A 100 -12.46 -2.69 7.65
N GLY A 101 -13.76 -2.47 7.78
CA GLY A 101 -14.35 -1.16 7.82
C GLY A 101 -15.37 -1.05 8.94
N LYS A 102 -15.37 0.10 9.60
CA LYS A 102 -16.33 0.49 10.61
C LYS A 102 -16.79 1.91 10.30
N TRP A 103 -18.09 2.11 10.22
CA TRP A 103 -18.67 3.41 9.94
C TRP A 103 -19.69 3.77 11.01
N ILE A 104 -19.68 5.05 11.40
CA ILE A 104 -20.61 5.61 12.38
C ILE A 104 -21.45 6.67 11.68
N TYR A 105 -22.76 6.55 11.77
CA TYR A 105 -23.70 7.55 11.28
C TYR A 105 -24.88 7.68 12.25
N SER A 106 -25.10 8.87 12.81
CA SER A 106 -26.17 9.14 13.77
C SER A 106 -26.18 8.12 14.92
N GLU A 107 -25.00 7.91 15.52
CA GLU A 107 -24.75 6.97 16.63
C GLU A 107 -24.91 5.48 16.30
N LYS A 108 -25.33 5.13 15.08
CA LYS A 108 -25.36 3.75 14.60
C LYS A 108 -24.01 3.37 14.03
N GLU A 109 -23.57 2.19 14.42
CA GLU A 109 -22.32 1.60 13.98
C GLU A 109 -22.61 0.43 13.03
N THR A 110 -21.88 0.41 11.92
CA THR A 110 -21.92 -0.66 10.93
C THR A 110 -20.50 -1.12 10.64
N GLU A 111 -20.28 -2.43 10.61
CA GLU A 111 -18.98 -3.03 10.31
C GLU A 111 -19.08 -3.96 9.11
N GLU A 112 -18.07 -3.96 8.26
CA GLU A 112 -17.93 -4.90 7.14
C GLU A 112 -16.45 -5.24 6.94
N ARG A 113 -16.20 -6.39 6.32
CA ARG A 113 -14.87 -6.79 5.89
C ARG A 113 -14.93 -7.46 4.53
N GLY A 114 -13.85 -7.38 3.78
CA GLY A 114 -13.81 -7.95 2.46
C GLY A 114 -12.43 -8.03 1.86
N LEU A 115 -12.42 -8.42 0.58
CA LEU A 115 -11.25 -8.43 -0.27
C LEU A 115 -11.54 -7.55 -1.49
N ALA A 116 -10.73 -6.51 -1.65
CA ALA A 116 -10.75 -5.64 -2.82
C ALA A 116 -9.61 -6.03 -3.77
N VAL A 117 -9.83 -5.83 -5.07
CA VAL A 117 -8.74 -5.86 -6.06
C VAL A 117 -8.66 -4.51 -6.73
N PHE A 118 -7.56 -3.80 -6.48
CA PHE A 118 -7.27 -2.53 -7.12
C PHE A 118 -6.52 -2.79 -8.43
N LEU A 119 -7.11 -2.39 -9.55
CA LEU A 119 -6.41 -2.34 -10.82
C LEU A 119 -5.61 -1.04 -10.86
N ILE A 120 -4.30 -1.14 -11.02
CA ILE A 120 -3.37 -0.02 -10.95
C ILE A 120 -2.57 0.07 -12.24
N LYS A 121 -2.39 1.30 -12.72
CA LYS A 121 -1.68 1.61 -13.96
C LYS A 121 -0.84 2.88 -13.81
N GLY A 122 0.13 3.01 -14.72
CA GLY A 122 0.95 4.21 -14.86
C GLY A 122 2.16 4.25 -13.93
N ASN A 123 3.00 5.25 -14.18
CA ASN A 123 4.13 5.64 -13.36
C ASN A 123 4.15 7.19 -13.31
N PRO A 124 3.67 7.83 -12.24
CA PRO A 124 3.34 7.24 -10.94
C PRO A 124 2.07 6.36 -10.96
N PRO A 125 1.95 5.35 -10.07
CA PRO A 125 0.79 4.47 -10.02
C PRO A 125 -0.51 5.22 -9.71
N LYS A 126 -1.61 4.82 -10.37
CA LYS A 126 -2.96 5.30 -10.08
C LYS A 126 -3.96 4.16 -10.11
N VAL A 127 -4.97 4.23 -9.24
CA VAL A 127 -6.09 3.29 -9.25
C VAL A 127 -6.97 3.58 -10.46
N GLU A 128 -7.10 2.58 -11.34
CA GLU A 128 -7.92 2.64 -12.54
C GLU A 128 -9.33 2.10 -12.30
N LYS A 129 -9.46 1.11 -11.40
CA LYS A 129 -10.73 0.45 -11.07
C LYS A 129 -10.61 -0.34 -9.76
N ILE A 130 -11.73 -0.49 -9.06
CA ILE A 130 -11.85 -1.39 -7.91
C ILE A 130 -12.75 -2.56 -8.34
N LEU A 131 -12.31 -3.79 -8.07
CA LEU A 131 -13.11 -4.99 -8.28
C LEU A 131 -13.40 -5.67 -6.93
N ARG A 132 -14.45 -6.50 -6.90
CA ARG A 132 -14.93 -7.24 -5.72
C ARG A 132 -15.51 -6.31 -4.64
N GLY A 133 -15.25 -6.57 -3.35
CA GLY A 133 -15.81 -5.80 -2.24
C GLY A 133 -15.13 -4.44 -2.16
N ASN A 134 -15.84 -3.39 -2.58
CA ASN A 134 -15.35 -2.02 -2.56
C ASN A 134 -15.36 -1.48 -1.12
N PRO A 135 -14.19 -1.19 -0.51
CA PRO A 135 -14.10 -0.74 0.88
C PRO A 135 -14.62 0.68 1.11
N PHE A 136 -14.95 1.42 0.05
CA PHE A 136 -15.47 2.79 0.13
C PHE A 136 -16.99 2.86 -0.01
N ARG A 137 -17.64 1.71 -0.20
CA ARG A 137 -19.09 1.61 -0.12
C ARG A 137 -19.45 1.41 1.36
N TYR A 138 -20.20 2.35 1.92
CA TYR A 138 -20.85 2.14 3.22
C TYR A 138 -21.78 0.93 3.08
N PRO A 139 -21.78 -0.02 4.04
CA PRO A 139 -22.63 -1.20 3.94
C PRO A 139 -24.12 -0.80 4.04
N ASP A 140 -24.95 -1.33 3.14
CA ASP A 140 -26.41 -1.08 3.15
C ASP A 140 -27.07 -1.53 4.47
#